data_AF-A0A2W4L6K9-F1
#
_entry.id   AF-A0A2W4L6K9-F1
#
_cell.length_a   1.000
_cell.length_b   1.000
_cell.length_c   1.000
_cell.angle_alpha   90.00
_cell.angle_beta   90.00
_cell.angle_gamma   90.00
#
_symmetry.space_group_name_H-M   'P 1'
#
loop_
_entity.id
_entity.type
_entity.pdbx_description
1 polymer ?
#
loop_
_entity_poly.entity_id
_entity_poly.type
_entity_poly.pdbx_seq_one_letter_code
_entity_poly.pdbx_strand_id
1 'polypeptide(L)'
;MGPAGPKEPGEGAPENVVEKASKRGAALLCAACGSRVTSLDQRIEVDGAHSHAFLNPAGYVYRIGCFATAPGVRIGSPPSDEFSWFSGHVWEVVLCGACTTHLGWRFSREASFFFALILARLREDPATS
;
A
#
# COMPACT_ATOMS: atom_id res chain seq x y z
N MET A 1 54.26 -28.65 41.03
CA MET A 1 54.49 -27.58 40.04
C MET A 1 53.39 -27.68 39.00
N GLY A 2 52.55 -26.70 38.70
CA GLY A 2 52.34 -25.30 39.07
C GLY A 2 51.22 -24.82 38.11
N PRO A 3 50.21 -24.04 38.55
CA PRO A 3 49.01 -23.73 37.75
C PRO A 3 49.05 -22.33 37.09
N ALA A 4 47.93 -21.96 36.45
CA ALA A 4 47.53 -20.67 35.85
C ALA A 4 48.08 -20.41 34.43
N GLY A 5 47.33 -19.84 33.48
CA GLY A 5 46.01 -19.20 33.52
C GLY A 5 45.60 -18.76 32.09
N PRO A 6 44.42 -18.13 31.93
CA PRO A 6 43.72 -17.99 30.65
C PRO A 6 44.16 -16.75 29.87
N LYS A 7 43.88 -16.74 28.55
CA LYS A 7 43.80 -15.51 27.76
C LYS A 7 42.44 -15.48 27.03
N GLU A 8 41.66 -14.47 27.39
CA GLU A 8 40.35 -14.11 26.84
C GLU A 8 40.48 -13.35 25.49
N PRO A 9 39.45 -12.62 25.03
CA PRO A 9 38.55 -13.02 23.96
C PRO A 9 38.83 -12.26 22.66
N GLY A 10 38.54 -12.89 21.52
CA GLY A 10 38.52 -12.21 20.23
C GLY A 10 37.24 -11.41 20.06
N GLU A 11 37.28 -10.14 20.42
CA GLU A 11 36.35 -9.10 20.01
C GLU A 11 36.13 -9.12 18.49
N GLY A 12 34.91 -9.46 18.08
CA GLY A 12 34.35 -9.15 16.78
C GLY A 12 33.01 -8.51 17.01
N ALA A 13 32.98 -7.17 17.04
CA ALA A 13 31.80 -6.36 17.20
C ALA A 13 30.68 -6.81 16.23
N PRO A 14 29.39 -6.75 16.62
CA PRO A 14 28.33 -6.87 15.64
C PRO A 14 28.48 -5.70 14.66
N GLU A 15 28.84 -6.01 13.42
CA GLU A 15 28.78 -5.07 12.33
C GLU A 15 27.35 -4.54 12.27
N ASN A 16 27.26 -3.26 12.59
CA ASN A 16 26.05 -2.48 12.62
C ASN A 16 25.52 -2.37 11.18
N VAL A 17 24.85 -3.43 10.71
CA VAL A 17 23.97 -3.36 9.55
C VAL A 17 22.76 -2.57 10.02
N VAL A 18 22.94 -1.25 10.14
CA VAL A 18 21.84 -0.31 10.08
C VAL A 18 21.33 -0.44 8.65
N GLU A 19 20.47 -1.44 8.45
CA GLU A 19 19.43 -1.41 7.44
C GLU A 19 18.95 0.04 7.43
N LYS A 20 19.30 0.78 6.37
CA LYS A 20 18.70 2.09 6.12
C LYS A 20 17.21 1.80 6.02
N ALA A 21 16.52 1.95 7.15
CA ALA A 21 15.09 2.01 7.20
C ALA A 21 14.74 3.21 6.33
N SER A 22 14.49 2.95 5.04
CA SER A 22 13.79 3.86 4.17
C SER A 22 12.64 4.37 5.01
N LYS A 23 12.55 5.69 5.20
CA LYS A 23 11.48 6.29 6.00
C LYS A 23 10.16 5.92 5.35
N ARG A 24 9.61 4.76 5.72
CA ARG A 24 8.33 4.29 5.22
C ARG A 24 7.33 5.36 5.63
N GLY A 25 6.60 5.89 4.66
CA GLY A 25 5.56 6.87 4.93
C GLY A 25 4.52 6.29 5.90
N ALA A 26 3.80 7.15 6.61
CA ALA A 26 2.77 6.73 7.56
C ALA A 26 1.85 5.67 6.93
N ALA A 27 1.53 4.63 7.69
CA ALA A 27 0.69 3.54 7.20
C ALA A 27 -0.73 4.04 6.97
N LEU A 28 -1.33 3.60 5.87
CA LEU A 28 -2.75 3.79 5.60
C LEU A 28 -3.48 2.49 5.91
N LEU A 29 -4.45 2.58 6.80
CA LEU A 29 -5.25 1.48 7.33
C LEU A 29 -6.63 1.48 6.68
N CYS A 30 -7.25 0.30 6.63
CA CYS A 30 -8.67 0.17 6.33
C CYS A 30 -9.46 0.87 7.43
N ALA A 31 -10.31 1.83 7.06
CA ALA A 31 -11.11 2.57 8.03
C ALA A 31 -12.12 1.67 8.78
N ALA A 32 -12.55 0.56 8.16
CA ALA A 32 -13.54 -0.35 8.72
C ALA A 32 -12.98 -1.29 9.80
N CYS A 33 -11.77 -1.83 9.62
CA CYS A 33 -11.20 -2.84 10.53
C CYS A 33 -9.80 -2.50 11.07
N GLY A 34 -9.15 -1.45 10.58
CA GLY A 34 -7.81 -1.05 11.01
C GLY A 34 -6.66 -1.86 10.43
N SER A 35 -6.89 -2.86 9.56
CA SER A 35 -5.79 -3.58 8.92
C SER A 35 -4.99 -2.67 7.97
N ARG A 36 -3.67 -2.85 7.91
CA ARG A 36 -2.82 -2.10 6.96
C ARG A 36 -3.23 -2.37 5.51
N VAL A 37 -3.33 -1.32 4.70
CA VAL A 37 -3.68 -1.37 3.28
C VAL A 37 -2.48 -0.97 2.41
N THR A 38 -1.91 0.20 2.69
CA THR A 38 -0.76 0.78 1.96
C THR A 38 -0.03 1.79 2.86
N SER A 39 0.74 2.73 2.32
CA SER A 39 1.39 3.84 3.04
C SER A 39 1.45 5.12 2.21
N LEU A 40 1.68 6.26 2.87
CA LEU A 40 1.76 7.58 2.23
C LEU A 40 2.89 7.69 1.19
N ASP A 41 3.97 6.94 1.36
CA ASP A 41 5.09 6.88 0.42
C ASP A 41 4.78 6.08 -0.86
N GLN A 42 3.66 5.37 -0.90
CA GLN A 42 3.20 4.67 -2.11
C GLN A 42 2.33 5.54 -3.00
N ARG A 43 2.05 6.79 -2.62
CA ARG A 43 1.27 7.72 -3.44
C ARG A 43 2.00 7.98 -4.76
N ILE A 44 1.27 7.89 -5.86
CA ILE A 44 1.75 8.25 -7.19
C ILE A 44 0.76 9.23 -7.83
N GLU A 45 1.24 9.92 -8.86
CA GLU A 45 0.40 10.69 -9.76
C GLU A 45 0.04 9.84 -10.98
N VAL A 46 -1.23 9.86 -11.36
CA VAL A 46 -1.74 9.30 -12.61
C VAL A 46 -2.47 10.44 -13.30
N ASP A 47 -2.22 10.64 -14.60
CA ASP A 47 -2.78 11.78 -15.35
C ASP A 47 -2.56 13.14 -14.67
N GLY A 48 -1.39 13.33 -14.04
CA GLY A 48 -0.95 14.59 -13.43
C GLY A 48 -1.51 14.89 -12.03
N ALA A 49 -2.20 13.94 -11.38
CA ALA A 49 -2.67 14.12 -10.01
C ALA A 49 -2.65 12.81 -9.20
N HIS A 50 -2.52 12.94 -7.88
CA HIS A 50 -2.69 11.80 -6.98
C HIS A 50 -4.17 11.46 -6.74
N SER A 51 -5.03 12.47 -6.64
CA SER A 51 -6.43 12.29 -6.26
C SER A 51 -7.37 12.75 -7.35
N HIS A 52 -8.39 11.92 -7.60
CA HIS A 52 -9.42 12.16 -8.60
C HIS A 52 -10.80 12.01 -7.97
N ALA A 53 -11.78 12.70 -8.54
CA ALA A 53 -13.19 12.51 -8.23
C ALA A 53 -13.90 12.01 -9.49
N PHE A 54 -14.48 10.82 -9.42
CA PHE A 54 -15.16 10.19 -10.55
C PHE A 54 -16.59 9.81 -10.20
N LEU A 55 -17.48 9.90 -11.18
CA LEU A 55 -18.86 9.43 -11.11
C LEU A 55 -18.92 8.03 -11.73
N ASN A 56 -19.49 7.06 -11.02
CA ASN A 56 -19.80 5.77 -11.63
C ASN A 56 -21.18 5.80 -12.33
N PRO A 57 -21.49 4.83 -13.23
CA PRO A 57 -22.76 4.80 -13.96
C PRO A 57 -24.01 4.76 -13.08
N ALA A 58 -23.90 4.26 -11.85
CA ALA A 58 -24.98 4.23 -10.87
C ALA A 58 -25.19 5.57 -10.14
N GLY A 59 -24.43 6.61 -10.49
CA GLY A 59 -24.59 7.96 -9.93
C GLY A 59 -23.79 8.24 -8.65
N TYR A 60 -22.89 7.35 -8.24
CA TYR A 60 -22.06 7.56 -7.05
C TYR A 60 -20.76 8.27 -7.39
N VAL A 61 -20.44 9.32 -6.64
CA VAL A 61 -19.16 10.01 -6.71
C VAL A 61 -18.16 9.36 -5.75
N TYR A 62 -17.00 8.96 -6.29
CA TYR A 62 -15.88 8.47 -5.50
C TYR A 62 -14.70 9.42 -5.60
N ARG A 63 -14.20 9.87 -4.44
CA ARG A 63 -12.87 10.46 -4.34
C ARG A 63 -11.86 9.34 -4.10
N ILE A 64 -10.94 9.17 -5.03
CA ILE A 64 -9.89 8.17 -4.99
C ILE A 64 -8.50 8.80 -4.87
N GLY A 65 -7.54 8.02 -4.38
CA GLY A 65 -6.11 8.30 -4.45
C GLY A 65 -5.37 7.17 -5.17
N CYS A 66 -4.34 7.51 -5.94
CA CYS A 66 -3.54 6.57 -6.72
C CYS A 66 -2.28 6.13 -5.95
N PHE A 67 -2.06 4.82 -5.87
CA PHE A 67 -0.96 4.19 -5.14
C PHE A 67 -0.24 3.16 -6.00
N ALA A 68 1.09 3.12 -5.92
CA ALA A 68 1.92 2.14 -6.63
C ALA A 68 1.67 0.71 -6.10
N THR A 69 1.59 0.55 -4.78
CA THR A 69 1.34 -0.76 -4.15
C THR A 69 0.28 -0.65 -3.06
N ALA A 70 -0.45 -1.75 -2.85
CA ALA A 70 -1.44 -1.88 -1.78
C ALA A 70 -1.48 -3.33 -1.26
N PRO A 71 -0.45 -3.81 -0.54
CA PRO A 71 -0.33 -5.21 -0.16
C PRO A 71 -1.46 -5.72 0.76
N GLY A 72 -2.21 -4.83 1.39
CA GLY A 72 -3.34 -5.19 2.26
C GLY A 72 -4.67 -5.41 1.54
N VAL A 73 -4.68 -5.41 0.20
CA VAL A 73 -5.89 -5.66 -0.59
C VAL A 73 -5.83 -7.03 -1.29
N ARG A 74 -7.00 -7.52 -1.70
CA ARG A 74 -7.15 -8.68 -2.58
C ARG A 74 -8.07 -8.34 -3.75
N ILE A 75 -7.86 -8.99 -4.89
CA ILE A 75 -8.73 -8.88 -6.06
C ILE A 75 -10.09 -9.51 -5.74
N GLY A 76 -11.16 -8.81 -6.08
CA GLY A 76 -12.55 -9.18 -5.77
C GLY A 76 -13.46 -9.30 -6.99
N SER A 77 -12.97 -9.00 -8.20
CA SER A 77 -13.72 -9.18 -9.45
C SER A 77 -12.79 -9.63 -10.58
N PRO A 78 -13.34 -10.19 -11.68
CA PRO A 78 -12.64 -10.24 -12.96
C PRO A 78 -12.29 -8.82 -13.46
N PRO A 79 -11.31 -8.68 -14.38
CA PRO A 79 -11.01 -7.41 -15.02
C PRO A 79 -12.14 -6.97 -15.95
N SER A 80 -12.37 -5.66 -16.01
CA SER A 80 -13.36 -5.02 -16.89
C SER A 80 -12.79 -3.72 -17.46
N ASP A 81 -13.05 -3.42 -18.72
CA ASP A 81 -12.82 -2.11 -19.33
C ASP A 81 -14.06 -1.21 -19.29
N GLU A 82 -15.18 -1.72 -18.80
CA GLU A 82 -16.46 -1.03 -18.81
C GLU A 82 -16.41 0.25 -17.97
N PHE A 83 -16.70 1.40 -18.57
CA PHE A 83 -16.66 2.72 -17.92
C PHE A 83 -15.33 3.01 -17.19
N SER A 84 -14.21 2.53 -17.73
CA SER A 84 -12.91 2.80 -17.13
C SER A 84 -12.62 4.29 -17.02
N TRP A 85 -12.25 4.75 -15.82
CA TRP A 85 -11.93 6.15 -15.56
C TRP A 85 -10.54 6.56 -16.06
N PHE A 86 -9.63 5.60 -16.20
CA PHE A 86 -8.29 5.81 -16.73
C PHE A 86 -8.21 5.19 -18.12
N SER A 87 -8.07 6.03 -19.14
CA SER A 87 -8.17 5.60 -20.54
C SER A 87 -7.15 4.49 -20.86
N GLY A 88 -7.61 3.45 -21.56
CA GLY A 88 -6.80 2.28 -21.93
C GLY A 88 -6.47 1.31 -20.80
N HIS A 89 -7.05 1.49 -19.60
CA HIS A 89 -6.89 0.55 -18.50
C HIS A 89 -8.11 -0.34 -18.33
N VAL A 90 -7.87 -1.60 -17.95
CA VAL A 90 -8.88 -2.46 -17.33
C VAL A 90 -8.81 -2.30 -15.82
N TRP A 91 -9.93 -2.46 -15.14
CA TRP A 91 -10.05 -2.36 -13.70
C TRP A 91 -10.62 -3.63 -13.08
N GLU A 92 -10.19 -3.89 -11.85
CA GLU A 92 -10.69 -4.95 -10.99
C GLU A 92 -11.07 -4.33 -9.64
N VAL A 93 -12.19 -4.72 -9.05
CA VAL A 93 -12.54 -4.34 -7.68
C VAL A 93 -11.51 -4.91 -6.73
N VAL A 94 -10.99 -4.09 -5.81
CA VAL A 94 -10.15 -4.54 -4.70
C VAL A 94 -10.87 -4.44 -3.38
N LEU A 95 -10.74 -5.51 -2.59
CA LEU A 95 -11.34 -5.63 -1.27
C LEU A 95 -10.24 -5.58 -0.22
N CYS A 96 -10.58 -5.12 0.99
CA CYS A 96 -9.74 -5.30 2.15
C CYS A 96 -9.41 -6.79 2.32
N GLY A 97 -8.13 -7.12 2.46
CA GLY A 97 -7.67 -8.49 2.65
C GLY A 97 -8.19 -9.11 3.94
N ALA A 98 -8.47 -8.30 4.96
CA ALA A 98 -8.94 -8.76 6.27
C ALA A 98 -10.47 -8.82 6.40
N CYS A 99 -11.17 -7.74 6.05
CA CYS A 99 -12.61 -7.60 6.34
C CYS A 99 -13.50 -7.53 5.10
N THR A 100 -12.93 -7.75 3.91
CA THR A 100 -13.64 -7.76 2.60
C THR A 100 -14.38 -6.49 2.20
N THR A 101 -14.29 -5.41 2.99
CA THR A 101 -14.80 -4.08 2.61
C THR A 101 -14.20 -3.66 1.27
N HIS A 102 -15.03 -3.20 0.33
CA HIS A 102 -14.57 -2.65 -0.94
C HIS A 102 -13.67 -1.43 -0.68
N LEU A 103 -12.41 -1.45 -1.13
CA LEU A 103 -11.45 -0.36 -0.91
C LEU A 103 -11.14 0.46 -2.16
N GLY A 104 -11.52 -0.01 -3.33
CA GLY A 104 -11.37 0.72 -4.60
C GLY A 104 -11.11 -0.25 -5.74
N TRP A 105 -10.20 0.13 -6.64
CA TRP A 105 -9.91 -0.64 -7.84
C TRP A 105 -8.40 -0.81 -8.08
N ARG A 106 -8.02 -1.92 -8.68
CA ARG A 106 -6.72 -2.08 -9.34
C ARG A 106 -6.92 -1.74 -10.81
N PHE A 107 -6.15 -0.80 -11.33
CA PHE A 107 -6.11 -0.48 -12.75
C PHE A 107 -4.86 -1.09 -13.37
N SER A 108 -4.99 -1.72 -14.53
CA SER A 108 -3.86 -2.31 -15.25
C SER A 108 -3.93 -2.03 -16.73
N ARG A 109 -2.75 -1.88 -17.34
CA ARG A 109 -2.55 -1.72 -18.76
C ARG A 109 -1.24 -2.39 -19.13
N GLU A 110 -1.30 -3.34 -20.06
CA GLU A 110 -0.14 -4.13 -20.48
C GLU A 110 0.57 -4.78 -19.27
N ALA A 111 1.85 -4.47 -19.03
CA ALA A 111 2.64 -4.99 -17.92
C ALA A 111 2.63 -4.08 -16.66
N SER A 112 1.88 -2.97 -16.69
CA SER A 112 1.86 -1.98 -15.60
C SER A 112 0.51 -1.97 -14.87
N PHE A 113 0.54 -1.63 -13.58
CA PHE A 113 -0.68 -1.47 -12.79
C PHE A 113 -0.48 -0.46 -11.65
N PHE A 114 -1.60 0.00 -11.10
CA PHE A 114 -1.66 0.79 -9.88
C PHE A 114 -2.98 0.54 -9.16
N PHE A 115 -3.11 1.10 -7.95
CA PHE A 115 -4.33 1.01 -7.14
C PHE A 115 -4.97 2.39 -6.97
N ALA A 116 -6.25 2.48 -7.30
CA ALA A 116 -7.10 3.63 -7.07
C ALA A 116 -7.99 3.34 -5.85
N LEU A 117 -7.58 3.81 -4.67
CA LEU A 117 -8.27 3.51 -3.41
C LEU A 117 -9.20 4.65 -2.99
N ILE A 118 -10.38 4.32 -2.48
CA ILE A 118 -11.38 5.27 -2.01
C ILE A 118 -10.88 5.90 -0.71
N LEU A 119 -10.56 7.20 -0.76
CA LEU A 119 -9.89 7.89 0.34
C LEU A 119 -10.72 7.88 1.63
N ALA A 120 -12.04 8.00 1.51
CA ALA A 120 -12.95 7.95 2.66
C ALA A 120 -12.97 6.57 3.38
N ARG A 121 -12.39 5.53 2.78
CA ARG A 121 -12.27 4.18 3.36
C ARG A 121 -10.87 3.88 3.88
N LEU A 122 -9.98 4.87 3.87
CA LEU A 122 -8.65 4.80 4.44
C LEU A 122 -8.52 5.78 5.62
N ARG A 123 -7.64 5.46 6.55
CA ARG A 123 -7.21 6.37 7.62
C ARG A 123 -5.72 6.21 7.87
N GLU A 124 -5.05 7.28 8.28
CA GLU A 124 -3.65 7.19 8.70
C GLU A 124 -3.55 6.44 10.03
N ASP A 125 -2.49 5.65 10.16
CA ASP A 125 -2.15 5.00 11.42
C ASP A 125 -1.57 6.06 12.37
N PRO A 126 -2.26 6.36 13.49
CA PRO A 126 -1.79 7.35 14.46
C PRO A 126 -0.46 6.98 15.10
N ALA A 127 -0.03 5.71 15.05
CA ALA A 127 1.27 5.27 15.55
C ALA A 127 2.45 5.64 14.62
N THR A 128 2.17 6.09 13.39
CA THR A 128 3.19 6.42 12.38
C THR A 128 3.06 7.82 11.78
N SER A 129 2.16 8.64 12.34
CA SER A 129 1.91 10.04 11.94
C SER A 129 2.73 11.02 12.76
#